data_AF-A0A1F6EXF0-F1
#
_entry.id   AF-A0A1F6EXF0-F1
#
_cell.length_a   1.000
_cell.length_b   1.000
_cell.length_c   1.000
_cell.angle_alpha   90.00
_cell.angle_beta   90.00
_cell.angle_gamma   90.00
#
_symmetry.space_group_name_H-M   'P 1'
#
loop_
_entity.id
_entity.type
_entity.pdbx_description
1 polymer ?
#
loop_
_entity_poly.entity_id
_entity_poly.type
_entity_poly.pdbx_seq_one_letter_code
_entity_poly.pdbx_strand_id
1 'polypeptide(L)' 'METEIEAKFPNIDADALRSVLKEKKAKIEHPEVLMRRKNFDYPDHRLKQFNGWVRVRDESNKVTLSY' A
#
# COMPACT_ATOMS: atom_id res chain seq x y z
N MET A 1 15.78 3.11 8.17
CA MET A 1 14.89 3.63 7.13
C MET A 1 15.72 3.71 5.88
N GLU A 2 15.46 2.80 4.94
CA GLU A 2 16.10 2.86 3.63
C GLU A 2 15.29 3.78 2.72
N THR A 3 15.95 4.41 1.74
CA THR A 3 15.24 5.23 0.75
C THR A 3 14.46 4.31 -0.18
N GLU A 4 13.14 4.42 -0.17
CA GLU A 4 12.24 3.71 -1.10
C GLU A 4 11.87 4.62 -2.27
N ILE A 5 11.88 4.07 -3.49
CA ILE A 5 11.39 4.75 -4.70
C ILE A 5 10.31 3.88 -5.31
N GLU A 6 9.06 4.37 -5.32
CA GLU A 6 7.89 3.67 -5.86
C GLU A 6 7.28 4.47 -7.03
N ALA A 7 6.84 3.77 -8.08
CA ALA A 7 6.01 4.32 -9.16
C ALA A 7 4.59 3.73 -9.11
N LYS A 8 3.57 4.59 -9.22
CA LYS A 8 2.15 4.20 -9.16
C LYS A 8 1.44 4.44 -10.48
N PHE A 9 0.72 3.43 -10.94
CA PHE A 9 -0.09 3.47 -12.16
C PHE A 9 -1.57 3.30 -11.80
N PRO A 10 -2.36 4.40 -11.68
CA PRO A 10 -3.79 4.30 -11.41
C PRO A 10 -4.58 3.81 -12.65
N ASN A 11 -5.79 3.29 -12.42
CA ASN A 11 -6.76 2.91 -13.47
C ASN A 11 -6.28 1.79 -14.41
N ILE A 12 -5.60 0.78 -13.86
CA ILE A 12 -5.17 -0.41 -14.61
C ILE A 12 -6.24 -1.51 -14.62
N ASP A 13 -6.21 -2.35 -15.66
CA ASP A 13 -6.86 -3.65 -15.67
C ASP A 13 -5.96 -4.67 -14.97
N ALA A 14 -6.40 -5.15 -13.80
CA ALA A 14 -5.63 -6.08 -12.98
C ALA A 14 -5.45 -7.45 -13.65
N ASP A 15 -6.42 -7.92 -14.44
CA ASP A 15 -6.35 -9.24 -15.08
C ASP A 15 -5.43 -9.20 -16.30
N ALA A 16 -5.47 -8.10 -17.06
CA ALA A 16 -4.50 -7.86 -18.12
C ALA A 16 -3.07 -7.79 -17.54
N LEU A 17 -2.86 -7.06 -16.44
CA LEU A 17 -1.55 -6.97 -15.78
C LEU A 17 -1.06 -8.34 -15.30
N ARG A 18 -1.91 -9.12 -14.62
CA ARG A 18 -1.57 -10.47 -14.16
C ARG A 18 -1.15 -11.38 -15.32
N SER A 19 -1.81 -11.24 -16.47
CA SER A 19 -1.47 -12.01 -17.69
C SER A 19 -0.08 -11.67 -18.21
N VAL A 20 0.25 -10.36 -18.29
CA VAL A 20 1.60 -9.90 -18.68
C VAL A 20 2.66 -10.38 -17.69
N LEU A 21 2.41 -10.28 -16.37
CA LEU A 21 3.35 -10.73 -15.34
C LEU A 21 3.63 -12.24 -15.43
N LYS A 22 2.61 -13.06 -15.70
CA LYS A 22 2.76 -14.51 -15.92
C LYS A 22 3.59 -14.81 -17.16
N GLU A 23 3.35 -14.14 -18.28
CA GLU A 23 4.14 -14.28 -19.51
C GLU A 23 5.62 -13.96 -19.25
N LYS A 24 5.90 -12.91 -18.45
CA LYS A 24 7.26 -12.52 -18.05
C LYS A 24 7.85 -13.38 -16.93
N LYS A 25 7.19 -14.47 -16.52
CA LYS A 25 7.63 -15.39 -15.45
C LYS A 25 7.89 -14.68 -14.12
N ALA A 26 7.13 -13.63 -13.82
CA ALA A 26 7.19 -12.96 -12.52
C ALA A 26 6.82 -13.93 -11.40
N LYS A 27 7.42 -13.74 -10.22
CA LYS A 27 7.12 -14.51 -9.02
C LYS A 27 6.09 -13.78 -8.16
N ILE A 28 5.21 -14.55 -7.54
CA ILE A 28 4.27 -14.03 -6.54
C ILE A 28 5.00 -14.07 -5.19
N GLU A 29 5.59 -12.95 -4.80
CA GLU A 29 6.22 -12.80 -3.47
C GLU A 29 5.19 -12.68 -2.35
N HIS A 30 4.04 -12.08 -2.66
CA HIS A 30 2.94 -11.89 -1.71
C HIS A 30 1.60 -12.27 -2.37
N PRO A 31 0.81 -13.17 -1.76
CA PRO A 31 -0.53 -13.46 -2.26
C PRO A 31 -1.41 -12.23 -2.13
N GLU A 32 -2.43 -12.15 -2.99
CA GLU A 32 -3.43 -11.10 -2.88
C GLU A 32 -4.24 -11.29 -1.60
N VAL A 33 -4.32 -10.23 -0.80
CA VAL A 33 -5.03 -10.21 0.48
C VAL A 33 -5.84 -8.94 0.60
N LEU A 34 -6.91 -9.00 1.40
CA LEU A 34 -7.69 -7.82 1.71
C LEU A 34 -6.90 -6.93 2.68
N MET A 35 -6.26 -5.89 2.14
CA MET A 35 -5.59 -4.88 2.94
C MET A 35 -6.60 -3.89 3.53
N ARG A 36 -6.63 -3.77 4.85
CA ARG A 36 -7.49 -2.82 5.57
C ARG A 36 -6.64 -1.77 6.24
N ARG A 37 -7.11 -0.52 6.29
CA ARG A 37 -6.39 0.56 6.97
C ARG A 37 -7.31 1.48 7.73
N LYS A 38 -6.81 1.98 8.87
CA LYS A 38 -7.36 3.12 9.58
C LYS A 38 -6.29 4.19 9.67
N ASN A 39 -6.55 5.33 9.04
CA ASN A 39 -5.72 6.53 9.22
C ASN A 39 -6.19 7.26 10.48
N PHE A 40 -5.24 7.86 11.20
CA PHE A 40 -5.53 8.72 12.33
C PHE A 40 -5.02 10.12 12.05
N ASP A 41 -5.70 11.09 12.63
CA ASP A 41 -5.31 12.49 12.67
C ASP A 41 -5.87 13.07 13.98
N TYR A 42 -5.41 14.26 14.33
CA TYR A 42 -6.00 15.02 15.43
C TYR A 42 -7.33 15.64 15.00
N PRO A 43 -8.20 16.03 15.94
CA PRO A 43 -9.46 16.72 15.61
C PRO A 43 -9.27 18.00 14.77
N ASP A 44 -8.10 18.62 14.86
CA ASP A 44 -7.73 19.84 14.11
C ASP A 44 -7.01 19.56 12.79
N HIS A 45 -6.88 18.29 12.39
CA HIS A 45 -6.20 17.86 11.16
C HIS A 45 -4.74 18.35 11.04
N ARG A 46 -4.04 18.56 12.16
CA ARG A 46 -2.69 19.14 12.13
C ARG A 46 -1.70 18.30 11.34
N LEU A 47 -1.82 16.97 11.29
CA LEU A 47 -0.87 16.12 10.54
C LEU A 47 -0.83 16.50 9.07
N LYS A 48 -2.01 16.76 8.50
CA LYS A 48 -2.14 17.17 7.10
C LYS A 48 -1.39 18.46 6.77
N GLN A 49 -1.26 19.39 7.73
CA GLN A 49 -0.65 20.71 7.49
C GLN A 49 0.84 20.62 7.17
N PHE A 50 1.51 19.56 7.62
CA PHE A 50 2.94 19.31 7.38
C PHE A 50 3.18 18.02 6.59
N ASN A 51 2.18 17.56 5.83
CA ASN A 51 2.21 16.30 5.08
C ASN A 51 2.53 15.06 5.93
N GLY A 52 2.27 15.14 7.24
CA GLY A 52 2.36 14.02 8.16
C GLY A 52 1.17 13.08 8.01
N TRP A 53 1.38 11.82 8.40
CA TRP A 53 0.33 10.82 8.44
C TRP A 53 0.66 9.79 9.51
N VAL A 54 -0.37 9.12 10.02
CA VAL A 54 -0.21 7.92 10.84
C VAL A 54 -1.33 6.96 10.47
N ARG A 55 -1.02 5.67 10.38
CA ARG A 55 -2.03 4.65 10.11
C ARG A 55 -1.72 3.35 10.80
N VAL A 56 -2.78 2.60 11.11
CA VAL A 56 -2.72 1.16 11.32
C VAL A 56 -3.17 0.49 10.03
N ARG A 57 -2.38 -0.47 9.54
CA ARG A 57 -2.72 -1.31 8.40
C ARG A 57 -2.71 -2.78 8.80
N ASP A 58 -3.76 -3.49 8.43
CA ASP A 58 -3.91 -4.93 8.53
C ASP A 58 -3.72 -5.53 7.12
N GLU A 59 -2.68 -6.35 6.98
CA GLU A 59 -2.32 -7.07 5.74
C GLU A 59 -2.65 -8.57 5.89
N SER A 60 -3.67 -8.90 6.70
CA SER A 60 -4.17 -10.24 7.09
C SER A 60 -3.23 -11.03 8.00
N ASN A 61 -1.96 -11.16 7.65
CA ASN A 61 -0.98 -11.90 8.47
C ASN A 61 -0.23 -11.01 9.48
N LYS A 62 -0.29 -9.69 9.29
CA LYS A 62 0.48 -8.71 10.03
C LYS A 62 -0.31 -7.41 10.17
N VAL A 63 -0.34 -6.89 11.39
CA VAL A 63 -0.85 -5.55 11.68
C VAL A 63 0.34 -4.64 11.95
N THR A 64 0.45 -3.56 11.17
CA THR A 64 1.58 -2.63 11.22
C THR A 64 1.10 -1.20 11.48
N LEU A 65 1.70 -0.53 12.46
CA LEU A 65 1.61 0.92 12.66
C LEU A 65 2.73 1.60 11.85
N SER A 66 2.42 2.68 11.12
CA SER A 66 3.42 3.45 10.37
C SER A 66 3.12 4.95 10.42
N TYR A 67 4.16 5.76 10.37
CA TYR A 67 4.16 7.23 10.35
C TYR A 67 5.44 7.76 9.68
#